data_AF-A0A9X3WS83-F1
#
_entry.id   AF-A0A9X3WS83-F1
#
_cell.length_a   1.000
_cell.length_b   1.000
_cell.length_c   1.000
_cell.angle_alpha   90.00
_cell.angle_beta   90.00
_cell.angle_gamma   90.00
#
_symmetry.space_group_name_H-M   'P 1'
#
loop_
_entity.id
_entity.type
_entity.pdbx_description
1 polymer ?
#
loop_
_entity_poly.entity_id
_entity_poly.type
_entity_poly.pdbx_seq_one_letter_code
_entity_poly.pdbx_strand_id
1 'polypeptide(L)'
;MRKHSINNDDQAQGQLSFDSLLDDYSHNGISKTIKNNWIVKQDRKTFPINLVIDFNRFIDYIAHHTIELTNSTGSIPEEHLSLIKEQMTIEKKNVPFHTQQEHDHYMHLFYHIALAGQLIEKVSVDLNNTELRVANRWNLYSKLMDTEKYLFLLETFWVDVNWAELLNKSFNSVHYILPDVFKKLISEKSGPRLVMDKELLLANLTFDWNYFFLYLEWFGIWICENDQEKVDQYANESRFVPTTITVTSFGKKMVPILLDERNLLSWNIPLRREYGEANPIPGSRFSEDAGNLPKKRKAQAHRKDSVPEPFYQAFAPLFYKRDLAGTLPRVTTASNQYS
;
A
#
# COMPACT_ATOMS: atom_id res chain seq x y z
N MET A 1 -56.28 -17.17 -21.01
CA MET A 1 -55.30 -17.16 -19.91
C MET A 1 -54.01 -17.86 -20.36
N ARG A 2 -53.01 -17.11 -20.80
CA ARG A 2 -51.64 -17.59 -21.05
C ARG A 2 -50.71 -16.71 -20.23
N LYS A 3 -50.01 -17.28 -19.25
CA LYS A 3 -48.94 -16.61 -18.50
C LYS A 3 -47.62 -16.94 -19.18
N HIS A 4 -46.92 -15.92 -19.66
CA HIS A 4 -45.51 -16.02 -20.00
C HIS A 4 -44.69 -15.87 -18.72
N SER A 5 -43.84 -16.86 -18.47
CA SER A 5 -42.77 -16.81 -17.48
C SER A 5 -41.53 -16.28 -18.18
N ILE A 6 -41.00 -15.16 -17.69
CA ILE A 6 -39.69 -14.63 -18.12
C ILE A 6 -38.68 -15.20 -17.13
N ASN A 7 -37.78 -16.04 -17.63
CA ASN A 7 -36.57 -16.46 -16.91
C ASN A 7 -35.57 -15.30 -16.96
N ASN A 8 -35.19 -14.78 -15.80
CA ASN A 8 -33.96 -14.01 -15.64
C ASN A 8 -32.89 -14.98 -15.12
N ASP A 9 -32.01 -15.42 -16.01
CA ASP A 9 -30.70 -15.95 -15.67
C ASP A 9 -29.80 -14.76 -15.30
N ASP A 10 -29.74 -14.43 -14.00
CA ASP A 10 -28.66 -13.60 -13.47
C ASP A 10 -27.40 -14.46 -13.40
N GLN A 11 -26.54 -14.30 -14.39
CA GLN A 11 -25.16 -14.75 -14.34
C GLN A 11 -24.45 -13.99 -13.22
N ALA A 12 -24.33 -14.62 -12.05
CA ALA A 12 -23.46 -14.18 -10.98
C ALA A 12 -22.01 -14.13 -11.49
N GLN A 13 -21.51 -12.92 -11.73
CA GLN A 13 -20.07 -12.68 -11.86
C GLN A 13 -19.42 -13.08 -10.53
N GLY A 14 -18.71 -14.22 -10.53
CA GLY A 14 -17.97 -14.68 -9.37
C GLY A 14 -16.89 -13.68 -8.99
N GLN A 15 -17.08 -12.97 -7.87
CA GLN A 15 -16.06 -12.11 -7.27
C GLN A 15 -14.89 -12.98 -6.79
N LEU A 16 -13.68 -12.65 -7.27
CA LEU A 16 -12.44 -13.31 -6.87
C LEU A 16 -12.04 -12.85 -5.46
N SER A 17 -12.06 -13.81 -4.54
CA SER A 17 -11.48 -13.66 -3.20
C SER A 17 -10.05 -14.17 -3.22
N PHE A 18 -9.08 -13.39 -2.75
CA PHE A 18 -7.70 -13.87 -2.67
C PHE A 18 -7.53 -15.04 -1.70
N ASP A 19 -8.40 -15.16 -0.69
CA ASP A 19 -8.43 -16.35 0.19
C ASP A 19 -8.78 -17.62 -0.60
N SER A 20 -9.71 -17.54 -1.56
CA SER A 20 -10.06 -18.69 -2.42
C SER A 20 -8.94 -19.12 -3.37
N LEU A 21 -8.02 -18.23 -3.72
CA LEU A 21 -6.82 -18.57 -4.50
C LEU A 21 -5.74 -19.25 -3.65
N LEU A 22 -5.83 -19.16 -2.32
CA LEU A 22 -4.78 -19.56 -1.39
C LEU A 22 -5.15 -20.76 -0.50
N ASP A 23 -6.42 -21.18 -0.49
CA ASP A 23 -6.95 -22.26 0.35
C ASP A 23 -6.56 -23.69 -0.09
N ASP A 24 -5.94 -23.87 -1.27
CA ASP A 24 -5.55 -25.21 -1.77
C ASP A 24 -4.26 -25.80 -1.14
N TYR A 25 -3.59 -25.08 -0.22
CA TYR A 25 -2.28 -25.50 0.33
C TYR A 25 -2.25 -25.89 1.81
N SER A 26 -3.39 -26.00 2.52
CA SER A 26 -3.37 -26.50 3.91
C SER A 26 -4.35 -27.65 4.17
N HIS A 27 -4.00 -28.84 3.69
CA HIS A 27 -4.40 -30.07 4.37
C HIS A 27 -3.23 -30.59 5.21
N ASN A 28 -3.23 -30.23 6.49
CA ASN A 28 -3.12 -31.19 7.58
C ASN A 28 -3.31 -30.51 8.95
N GLY A 29 -4.42 -30.88 9.60
CA GLY A 29 -4.69 -30.95 11.04
C GLY A 29 -4.10 -29.91 12.00
N ILE A 30 -4.96 -29.19 12.73
CA ILE A 30 -5.34 -29.51 14.12
C ILE A 30 -6.22 -28.38 14.75
N SER A 31 -7.32 -28.86 15.33
CA SER A 31 -8.14 -28.37 16.46
C SER A 31 -9.00 -27.11 16.38
N LYS A 32 -10.16 -27.30 17.03
CA LYS A 32 -11.35 -26.46 17.14
C LYS A 32 -11.27 -25.50 18.32
N THR A 33 -12.12 -24.49 18.22
CA THR A 33 -12.79 -23.72 19.30
C THR A 33 -12.05 -22.47 19.76
N ILE A 34 -12.57 -21.31 19.34
CA ILE A 34 -13.04 -20.21 20.20
C ILE A 34 -14.13 -19.49 19.38
N LYS A 35 -15.37 -19.57 19.86
CA LYS A 35 -16.47 -18.72 19.40
C LYS A 35 -16.39 -17.42 20.19
N ASN A 36 -16.13 -16.30 19.52
CA ASN A 36 -16.56 -14.98 19.98
C ASN A 36 -17.12 -14.24 18.77
N ASN A 37 -18.45 -14.06 18.79
CA ASN A 37 -19.21 -13.20 17.90
C ASN A 37 -19.01 -11.74 18.33
N TRP A 38 -19.13 -10.83 17.35
CA TRP A 38 -19.09 -9.36 17.45
C TRP A 38 -17.75 -8.69 17.10
N ILE A 39 -17.30 -8.91 15.86
CA ILE A 39 -16.63 -7.86 15.07
C ILE A 39 -17.25 -7.92 13.68
N VAL A 40 -17.62 -6.75 13.18
CA VAL A 40 -18.26 -6.46 11.88
C VAL A 40 -17.81 -7.45 10.79
N LYS A 41 -18.78 -8.20 10.24
CA LYS A 41 -18.63 -8.97 9.00
C LYS A 41 -18.52 -7.99 7.82
N GLN A 42 -17.41 -7.28 7.69
CA GLN A 42 -16.92 -7.03 6.34
C GLN A 42 -16.44 -8.38 5.81
N ASP A 43 -16.89 -8.75 4.62
CA ASP A 43 -16.58 -10.03 4.01
C ASP A 43 -15.07 -10.06 3.71
N ARG A 44 -14.29 -10.57 4.67
CA ARG A 44 -12.81 -10.61 4.69
C ARG A 44 -12.20 -11.28 3.44
N LYS A 45 -13.03 -11.95 2.67
CA LYS A 45 -12.72 -12.63 1.42
C LYS A 45 -12.27 -11.69 0.29
N THR A 46 -12.69 -10.42 0.25
CA THR A 46 -12.40 -9.55 -0.92
C THR A 46 -11.12 -8.72 -0.80
N PHE A 47 -10.39 -8.82 0.30
CA PHE A 47 -9.18 -8.03 0.50
C PHE A 47 -7.98 -8.72 -0.18
N PRO A 48 -7.12 -8.08 -1.01
CA PRO A 48 -6.95 -6.66 -1.36
C PRO A 48 -7.60 -6.18 -2.68
N ILE A 49 -8.62 -6.85 -3.22
CA ILE A 49 -9.24 -6.45 -4.51
C ILE A 49 -9.89 -5.06 -4.44
N ASN A 50 -10.42 -4.69 -3.26
CA ASN A 50 -11.03 -3.39 -3.03
C ASN A 50 -10.03 -2.24 -3.22
N LEU A 51 -8.76 -2.44 -2.85
CA LEU A 51 -7.70 -1.44 -3.06
C LEU A 51 -7.52 -1.14 -4.55
N VAL A 52 -7.52 -2.18 -5.39
CA VAL A 52 -7.38 -2.05 -6.85
C VAL A 52 -8.61 -1.39 -7.45
N ILE A 53 -9.81 -1.81 -7.03
CA ILE A 53 -11.08 -1.22 -7.50
C ILE A 53 -11.14 0.26 -7.17
N ASP A 54 -10.87 0.63 -5.92
CA ASP A 54 -10.89 2.01 -5.45
C ASP A 54 -9.82 2.85 -6.14
N PHE A 55 -8.61 2.30 -6.33
CA PHE A 55 -7.55 3.00 -7.06
C PHE A 55 -7.93 3.25 -8.52
N ASN A 56 -8.57 2.29 -9.20
CA ASN A 56 -9.07 2.50 -10.56
C ASN A 56 -10.10 3.62 -10.60
N ARG A 57 -11.07 3.63 -9.66
CA ARG A 57 -12.07 4.71 -9.55
C ARG A 57 -11.42 6.07 -9.32
N PHE A 58 -10.38 6.12 -8.50
CA PHE A 58 -9.61 7.34 -8.26
C PHE A 58 -8.98 7.88 -9.55
N ILE A 59 -8.29 7.04 -10.32
CA ILE A 59 -7.66 7.48 -11.58
C ILE A 59 -8.73 7.81 -12.64
N ASP A 60 -9.79 7.01 -12.74
CA ASP A 60 -10.90 7.26 -13.66
C ASP A 60 -11.56 8.61 -13.36
N TYR A 61 -11.73 8.97 -12.08
CA TYR A 61 -12.24 10.29 -11.72
C TYR A 61 -11.33 11.41 -12.26
N ILE A 62 -10.01 11.31 -12.05
CA ILE A 62 -9.03 12.28 -12.56
C ILE A 62 -9.07 12.34 -14.10
N ALA A 63 -9.30 11.21 -14.78
CA ALA A 63 -9.36 11.17 -16.24
C ALA A 63 -10.51 11.99 -16.84
N HIS A 64 -11.61 12.15 -16.09
CA HIS A 64 -12.84 12.78 -16.57
C HIS A 64 -13.10 14.18 -15.98
N HIS A 65 -12.22 14.68 -15.11
CA HIS A 65 -12.36 15.97 -14.46
C HIS A 65 -11.06 16.76 -14.52
N THR A 66 -11.15 18.06 -14.80
CA THR A 66 -10.03 18.98 -14.61
C THR A 66 -9.89 19.27 -13.12
N ILE A 67 -8.74 18.94 -12.55
CA ILE A 67 -8.44 19.16 -11.12
C ILE A 67 -7.26 20.12 -11.01
N GLU A 68 -7.55 21.36 -10.67
CA GLU A 68 -6.51 22.35 -10.32
C GLU A 68 -6.03 22.08 -8.89
N LEU A 69 -4.72 21.90 -8.73
CA LEU A 69 -4.10 21.71 -7.44
C LEU A 69 -4.03 23.02 -6.67
N THR A 70 -4.11 22.92 -5.34
CA THR A 70 -3.93 24.10 -4.47
C THR A 70 -2.52 24.66 -4.59
N ASN A 71 -2.38 25.96 -4.77
CA ASN A 71 -1.07 26.60 -5.00
C ASN A 71 -0.10 26.47 -3.82
N SER A 72 -0.63 26.37 -2.59
CA SER A 72 0.17 26.32 -1.36
C SER A 72 0.74 24.93 -1.06
N THR A 73 -0.04 23.87 -1.32
CA THR A 73 0.30 22.50 -0.91
C THR A 73 0.40 21.52 -2.08
N GLY A 74 0.00 21.93 -3.28
CA GLY A 74 -0.07 21.06 -4.44
C GLY A 74 -1.06 19.90 -4.26
N SER A 75 -2.09 20.09 -3.43
CA SER A 75 -3.05 19.04 -3.05
C SER A 75 -4.33 19.12 -3.88
N ILE A 76 -5.06 18.00 -3.97
CA ILE A 76 -6.38 17.94 -4.56
C ILE A 76 -7.34 18.79 -3.70
N PRO A 77 -8.11 19.72 -4.30
CA PRO A 77 -9.11 20.49 -3.59
C PRO A 77 -10.16 19.60 -2.92
N GLU A 78 -10.67 20.08 -1.79
CA GLU A 78 -11.61 19.37 -0.95
C GLU A 78 -12.89 18.93 -1.68
N GLU A 79 -13.39 19.77 -2.59
CA GLU A 79 -14.57 19.48 -3.41
C GLU A 79 -14.40 18.19 -4.23
N HIS A 80 -13.22 18.00 -4.85
CA HIS A 80 -12.93 16.80 -5.61
C HIS A 80 -12.69 15.61 -4.68
N LEU A 81 -12.04 15.80 -3.54
CA LEU A 81 -11.82 14.73 -2.57
C LEU A 81 -13.15 14.13 -2.07
N SER A 82 -14.14 14.97 -1.78
CA SER A 82 -15.45 14.52 -1.32
C SER A 82 -16.16 13.69 -2.40
N LEU A 83 -16.17 14.16 -3.65
CA LEU A 83 -16.77 13.44 -4.77
C LEU A 83 -16.07 12.09 -5.07
N ILE A 84 -14.75 12.06 -4.97
CA ILE A 84 -13.98 10.82 -5.12
C ILE A 84 -14.34 9.83 -3.99
N LYS A 85 -14.38 10.29 -2.74
CA LYS A 85 -14.66 9.45 -1.57
C LYS A 85 -16.02 8.76 -1.65
N GLU A 86 -17.04 9.46 -2.16
CA GLU A 86 -18.38 8.90 -2.37
C GLU A 86 -18.38 7.67 -3.30
N GLN A 87 -17.34 7.51 -4.12
CA GLN A 87 -17.19 6.39 -5.04
C GLN A 87 -16.35 5.24 -4.46
N MET A 88 -15.77 5.38 -3.27
CA MET A 88 -14.86 4.39 -2.69
C MET A 88 -15.60 3.31 -1.90
N THR A 89 -15.08 2.08 -1.92
CA THR A 89 -15.65 0.97 -1.14
C THR A 89 -15.30 1.03 0.34
N ILE A 90 -14.17 1.65 0.69
CA ILE A 90 -13.80 1.88 2.09
C ILE A 90 -14.54 3.12 2.60
N GLU A 91 -15.78 2.92 3.05
CA GLU A 91 -16.52 3.94 3.78
C GLU A 91 -15.87 4.17 5.16
N LYS A 92 -15.30 5.35 5.38
CA LYS A 92 -14.99 5.78 6.74
C LYS A 92 -16.27 6.33 7.38
N LYS A 93 -16.83 5.58 8.31
CA LYS A 93 -17.79 6.14 9.27
C LYS A 93 -17.07 7.27 10.03
N ASN A 94 -17.58 8.50 9.88
CA ASN A 94 -17.19 9.68 10.65
C ASN A 94 -15.93 10.46 10.20
N VAL A 95 -15.52 10.44 8.94
CA VAL A 95 -14.60 11.50 8.46
C VAL A 95 -15.41 12.77 8.19
N PRO A 96 -15.05 13.93 8.76
CA PRO A 96 -15.70 15.19 8.44
C PRO A 96 -15.66 15.45 6.94
N PHE A 97 -16.77 15.93 6.38
CA PHE A 97 -16.90 16.27 4.95
C PHE A 97 -15.85 17.29 4.45
N HIS A 98 -15.18 17.99 5.36
CA HIS A 98 -14.24 19.07 5.08
C HIS A 98 -12.79 18.75 5.48
N THR A 99 -12.28 17.62 5.00
CA THR A 99 -10.97 17.11 5.39
C THR A 99 -9.95 17.36 4.27
N GLN A 100 -8.90 18.15 4.55
CA GLN A 100 -7.77 18.36 3.65
C GLN A 100 -7.13 17.02 3.23
N GLN A 101 -6.50 16.96 2.06
CA GLN A 101 -5.96 15.71 1.52
C GLN A 101 -5.03 14.97 2.49
N GLU A 102 -4.12 15.68 3.16
CA GLU A 102 -3.19 15.11 4.15
C GLU A 102 -3.87 14.47 5.36
N HIS A 103 -5.13 14.84 5.61
CA HIS A 103 -5.96 14.28 6.66
C HIS A 103 -6.90 13.17 6.14
N ASP A 104 -7.01 12.99 4.82
CA ASP A 104 -7.60 11.81 4.21
C ASP A 104 -6.54 10.85 3.68
N HIS A 105 -6.06 10.03 4.61
CA HIS A 105 -4.96 9.08 4.41
C HIS A 105 -5.16 8.11 3.25
N TYR A 106 -6.40 7.76 2.90
CA TYR A 106 -6.64 6.82 1.78
C TYR A 106 -6.45 7.51 0.43
N MET A 107 -7.03 8.70 0.27
CA MET A 107 -6.83 9.53 -0.91
C MET A 107 -5.39 10.05 -1.00
N HIS A 108 -4.78 10.36 0.15
CA HIS A 108 -3.39 10.76 0.23
C HIS A 108 -2.46 9.65 -0.29
N LEU A 109 -2.67 8.39 0.16
CA LEU A 109 -1.94 7.24 -0.36
C LEU A 109 -2.10 7.08 -1.88
N PHE A 110 -3.33 7.15 -2.40
CA PHE A 110 -3.59 6.99 -3.83
C PHE A 110 -2.94 8.07 -4.67
N TYR A 111 -3.01 9.33 -4.24
CA TYR A 111 -2.33 10.43 -4.89
C TYR A 111 -0.82 10.20 -4.98
N HIS A 112 -0.18 9.80 -3.88
CA HIS A 112 1.26 9.53 -3.87
C HIS A 112 1.63 8.32 -4.72
N ILE A 113 0.85 7.23 -4.69
CA ILE A 113 1.08 6.06 -5.54
C ILE A 113 0.90 6.44 -7.02
N ALA A 114 -0.13 7.19 -7.37
CA ALA A 114 -0.41 7.57 -8.76
C ALA A 114 0.70 8.45 -9.34
N LEU A 115 1.22 9.40 -8.56
CA LEU A 115 2.36 10.24 -8.96
C LEU A 115 3.65 9.43 -9.04
N ALA A 116 3.99 8.65 -8.01
CA ALA A 116 5.21 7.86 -7.97
C ALA A 116 5.23 6.78 -9.08
N GLY A 117 4.07 6.20 -9.37
CA GLY A 117 3.87 5.24 -10.46
C GLY A 117 3.77 5.87 -11.85
N GLN A 118 3.80 7.21 -11.93
CA GLN A 118 3.65 8.01 -13.15
C GLN A 118 2.35 7.70 -13.92
N LEU A 119 1.28 7.38 -13.21
CA LEU A 119 -0.05 7.21 -13.79
C LEU A 119 -0.78 8.54 -13.93
N ILE A 120 -0.41 9.51 -13.09
CA ILE A 120 -0.83 10.91 -13.21
C ILE A 120 0.42 11.80 -13.18
N GLU A 121 0.28 13.00 -13.70
CA GLU A 121 1.32 14.03 -13.73
C GLU A 121 0.74 15.39 -13.31
N LYS A 122 1.63 16.24 -12.79
CA LYS A 122 1.34 17.63 -12.49
C LYS A 122 1.74 18.48 -13.69
N VAL A 123 0.79 19.18 -14.30
CA VAL A 123 1.02 19.99 -15.50
C VAL A 123 0.77 21.46 -15.18
N SER A 124 1.78 22.31 -15.36
CA SER A 124 1.62 23.77 -15.24
C SER A 124 0.84 24.27 -16.45
N VAL A 125 -0.30 24.91 -16.19
CA VAL A 125 -1.14 25.54 -17.22
C VAL A 125 -0.74 26.99 -17.42
N ASP A 126 -0.44 27.66 -16.31
CA ASP A 126 0.14 29.00 -16.27
C ASP A 126 1.09 29.13 -15.06
N LEU A 127 1.57 30.36 -14.80
CA LEU A 127 2.54 30.65 -13.73
C LEU A 127 2.04 30.28 -12.32
N ASN A 128 0.73 30.25 -12.09
CA ASN A 128 0.15 30.07 -10.78
C ASN A 128 -0.65 28.78 -10.67
N ASN A 129 -1.07 28.19 -11.79
CA ASN A 129 -1.99 27.06 -11.79
C ASN A 129 -1.30 25.77 -12.25
N THR A 130 -1.45 24.73 -11.44
CA THR A 130 -1.00 23.37 -11.75
C THR A 130 -2.19 22.43 -11.74
N GLU A 131 -2.39 21.70 -12.83
CA GLU A 131 -3.46 20.69 -12.93
C GLU A 131 -2.91 19.28 -12.73
N LEU A 132 -3.76 18.38 -12.25
CA LEU A 132 -3.52 16.93 -12.39
C LEU A 132 -4.06 16.43 -13.72
N ARG A 133 -3.24 15.64 -14.42
CA ARG A 133 -3.65 14.94 -15.64
C ARG A 133 -3.26 13.49 -15.59
N VAL A 134 -4.09 12.64 -16.20
CA VAL A 134 -3.76 11.22 -16.37
C VAL A 134 -2.70 11.08 -17.47
N ALA A 135 -1.61 10.38 -17.14
CA ALA A 135 -0.50 10.16 -18.06
C ALA A 135 -0.79 8.99 -19.00
N ASN A 136 -0.13 8.95 -20.16
CA ASN A 136 -0.26 7.86 -21.14
C ASN A 136 0.02 6.46 -20.56
N ARG A 137 0.82 6.40 -19.50
CA ARG A 137 1.17 5.17 -18.78
C ARG A 137 -0.04 4.50 -18.13
N TRP A 138 -1.09 5.25 -17.80
CA TRP A 138 -2.38 4.71 -17.36
C TRP A 138 -2.96 3.70 -18.36
N ASN A 139 -2.85 3.94 -19.66
CA ASN A 139 -3.39 3.03 -20.69
C ASN A 139 -2.71 1.66 -20.70
N LEU A 140 -1.49 1.57 -20.16
CA LEU A 140 -0.79 0.30 -19.99
C LEU A 140 -1.21 -0.38 -18.70
N TYR A 141 -1.34 0.40 -17.62
CA TYR A 141 -1.83 -0.09 -16.33
C TYR A 141 -3.26 -0.65 -16.41
N SER A 142 -4.16 0.03 -17.12
CA SER A 142 -5.58 -0.35 -17.20
C SER A 142 -5.79 -1.74 -17.82
N LYS A 143 -4.86 -2.18 -18.70
CA LYS A 143 -4.85 -3.49 -19.36
C LYS A 143 -4.34 -4.64 -18.49
N LEU A 144 -3.73 -4.33 -17.34
CA LEU A 144 -3.24 -5.35 -16.42
C LEU A 144 -4.39 -6.10 -15.74
N MET A 145 -4.14 -7.33 -15.33
CA MET A 145 -5.05 -8.09 -14.46
C MET A 145 -5.02 -7.53 -13.03
N ASP A 146 -6.04 -7.84 -12.23
CA ASP A 146 -6.16 -7.29 -10.88
C ASP A 146 -4.98 -7.66 -9.96
N THR A 147 -4.44 -8.87 -10.08
CA THR A 147 -3.24 -9.29 -9.33
C THR A 147 -2.01 -8.51 -9.75
N GLU A 148 -1.85 -8.25 -11.05
CA GLU A 148 -0.73 -7.46 -11.60
C GLU A 148 -0.86 -5.98 -11.20
N LYS A 149 -2.09 -5.45 -11.21
CA LYS A 149 -2.42 -4.11 -10.69
C LYS A 149 -2.08 -4.01 -9.21
N TYR A 150 -2.49 -4.98 -8.40
CA TYR A 150 -2.16 -5.03 -6.98
C TYR A 150 -0.64 -5.01 -6.74
N LEU A 151 0.12 -5.85 -7.46
CA LEU A 151 1.58 -5.89 -7.31
C LEU A 151 2.26 -4.62 -7.83
N PHE A 152 1.72 -3.97 -8.86
CA PHE A 152 2.17 -2.65 -9.28
C PHE A 152 1.95 -1.59 -8.17
N LEU A 153 0.78 -1.59 -7.53
CA LEU A 153 0.50 -0.64 -6.43
C LEU A 153 1.44 -0.90 -5.25
N LEU A 154 1.64 -2.17 -4.90
CA LEU A 154 2.55 -2.57 -3.82
C LEU A 154 3.99 -2.21 -4.16
N GLU A 155 4.45 -2.50 -5.37
CA GLU A 155 5.78 -2.13 -5.86
C GLU A 155 5.97 -0.62 -5.75
N THR A 156 5.04 0.15 -6.28
CA THR A 156 5.12 1.62 -6.30
C THR A 156 5.16 2.17 -4.87
N PHE A 157 4.28 1.70 -3.98
CA PHE A 157 4.28 2.08 -2.57
C PHE A 157 5.60 1.71 -1.87
N TRP A 158 6.13 0.53 -2.13
CA TRP A 158 7.30 0.00 -1.42
C TRP A 158 8.63 0.53 -1.93
N VAL A 159 8.72 0.78 -3.24
CA VAL A 159 9.95 1.11 -3.97
C VAL A 159 10.05 2.60 -4.27
N ASP A 160 8.96 3.22 -4.71
CA ASP A 160 8.98 4.55 -5.33
C ASP A 160 8.45 5.67 -4.42
N VAL A 161 7.47 5.37 -3.58
CA VAL A 161 6.90 6.37 -2.67
C VAL A 161 7.89 6.72 -1.56
N ASN A 162 8.11 8.02 -1.36
CA ASN A 162 8.82 8.54 -0.20
C ASN A 162 7.90 8.51 1.03
N TRP A 163 8.12 7.57 1.95
CA TRP A 163 7.25 7.46 3.12
C TRP A 163 7.40 8.62 4.11
N ALA A 164 8.53 9.35 4.11
CA ALA A 164 8.67 10.55 4.92
C ALA A 164 7.74 11.65 4.39
N GLU A 165 7.73 11.87 3.08
CA GLU A 165 6.81 12.83 2.42
C GLU A 165 5.35 12.43 2.60
N LEU A 166 5.02 11.14 2.38
CA LEU A 166 3.67 10.58 2.59
C LEU A 166 3.14 10.75 4.02
N LEU A 167 4.04 10.85 5.01
CA LEU A 167 3.68 11.05 6.41
C LEU A 167 3.89 12.49 6.88
N ASN A 168 4.23 13.41 5.96
CA ASN A 168 4.61 14.79 6.24
C ASN A 168 5.69 14.90 7.35
N LYS A 169 6.76 14.11 7.20
CA LYS A 169 7.90 14.05 8.13
C LYS A 169 9.19 14.44 7.43
N SER A 170 10.12 14.96 8.21
CA SER A 170 11.48 15.28 7.75
C SER A 170 12.38 14.04 7.63
N PHE A 171 12.01 12.92 8.26
CA PHE A 171 12.81 11.71 8.28
C PHE A 171 11.94 10.44 8.28
N ASN A 172 12.45 9.39 7.64
CA ASN A 172 11.75 8.13 7.46
C ASN A 172 11.98 7.11 8.60
N SER A 173 11.38 7.38 9.77
CA SER A 173 11.51 6.52 10.96
C SER A 173 10.92 5.11 10.75
N VAL A 174 9.89 5.00 9.93
CA VAL A 174 9.15 3.75 9.68
C VAL A 174 10.05 2.67 9.12
N HIS A 175 10.90 2.99 8.14
CA HIS A 175 11.81 2.01 7.52
C HIS A 175 12.76 1.32 8.52
N TYR A 176 13.02 1.95 9.66
CA TYR A 176 13.90 1.40 10.68
C TYR A 176 13.24 0.39 11.57
N ILE A 177 11.99 0.64 11.93
CA ILE A 177 11.28 -0.14 12.95
C ILE A 177 10.42 -1.23 12.28
N LEU A 178 10.01 -1.03 11.02
CA LEU A 178 9.16 -1.99 10.30
C LEU A 178 9.73 -3.40 10.18
N PRO A 179 11.03 -3.62 9.88
CA PRO A 179 11.57 -4.96 9.87
C PRO A 179 11.45 -5.68 11.21
N ASP A 180 11.59 -4.96 12.33
CA ASP A 180 11.49 -5.55 13.67
C ASP A 180 10.04 -5.84 14.04
N VAL A 181 9.10 -4.97 13.66
CA VAL A 181 7.64 -5.23 13.76
C VAL A 181 7.27 -6.49 12.99
N PHE A 182 7.69 -6.58 11.72
CA PHE A 182 7.43 -7.74 10.86
C PHE A 182 8.02 -9.03 11.44
N LYS A 183 9.30 -9.04 11.84
CA LYS A 183 9.93 -10.22 12.47
C LYS A 183 9.17 -10.69 13.70
N LYS A 184 8.69 -9.76 14.52
CA LYS A 184 7.94 -10.11 15.72
C LYS A 184 6.59 -10.72 15.37
N LEU A 185 5.88 -10.13 14.43
CA LEU A 185 4.56 -10.56 13.93
C LEU A 185 4.58 -11.95 13.29
N ILE A 186 5.67 -12.33 12.61
CA ILE A 186 5.82 -13.66 12.00
C ILE A 186 6.50 -14.67 12.92
N SER A 187 6.95 -14.27 14.12
CA SER A 187 7.64 -15.17 15.04
C SER A 187 6.66 -16.18 15.67
N GLU A 188 7.08 -17.43 15.77
CA GLU A 188 6.29 -18.49 16.42
C GLU A 188 5.96 -18.17 17.88
N LYS A 189 6.84 -17.43 18.56
CA LYS A 189 6.72 -17.08 19.99
C LYS A 189 5.64 -16.05 20.27
N SER A 190 5.51 -15.02 19.43
CA SER A 190 4.52 -13.96 19.61
C SER A 190 3.17 -14.29 18.96
N GLY A 191 3.16 -15.26 18.04
CA GLY A 191 1.98 -15.55 17.24
C GLY A 191 1.65 -14.40 16.28
N PRO A 192 0.56 -14.52 15.49
CA PRO A 192 0.24 -13.56 14.44
C PRO A 192 -0.31 -12.23 14.96
N ARG A 193 -0.37 -11.99 16.27
CA ARG A 193 -1.03 -10.83 16.88
C ARG A 193 -0.12 -10.15 17.88
N LEU A 194 0.13 -8.86 17.68
CA LEU A 194 0.77 -7.97 18.63
C LEU A 194 -0.28 -7.16 19.40
N VAL A 195 -0.10 -7.09 20.72
CA VAL A 195 -0.88 -6.22 21.61
C VAL A 195 0.05 -5.10 22.07
N MET A 196 -0.21 -3.86 21.65
CA MET A 196 0.72 -2.75 21.78
C MET A 196 1.01 -2.41 23.25
N ASP A 197 0.01 -2.49 24.12
CA ASP A 197 0.18 -2.23 25.57
C ASP A 197 1.09 -3.24 26.28
N LYS A 198 1.26 -4.45 25.72
CA LYS A 198 2.19 -5.46 26.23
C LYS A 198 3.60 -5.29 25.68
N GLU A 199 3.76 -4.42 24.71
CA GLU A 199 4.97 -4.23 23.92
C GLU A 199 5.42 -2.77 23.96
N LEU A 200 5.54 -2.22 25.17
CA LEU A 200 5.77 -0.79 25.43
C LEU A 200 6.92 -0.18 24.61
N LEU A 201 8.04 -0.90 24.45
CA LEU A 201 9.15 -0.43 23.63
C LEU A 201 8.72 -0.28 22.17
N LEU A 202 8.02 -1.27 21.61
CA LEU A 202 7.54 -1.22 20.23
C LEU A 202 6.49 -0.14 20.07
N ALA A 203 5.55 -0.03 21.01
CA ALA A 203 4.54 1.02 21.01
C ALA A 203 5.15 2.42 20.99
N ASN A 204 6.20 2.66 21.77
CA ASN A 204 6.93 3.93 21.76
C ASN A 204 7.66 4.17 20.42
N LEU A 205 8.28 3.14 19.86
CA LEU A 205 9.02 3.23 18.59
C LEU A 205 8.11 3.41 17.38
N THR A 206 6.84 3.03 17.48
CA THR A 206 5.84 3.17 16.41
C THR A 206 4.78 4.22 16.72
N PHE A 207 4.93 4.99 17.81
CA PHE A 207 3.91 5.96 18.24
C PHE A 207 3.62 7.02 17.18
N ASP A 208 4.64 7.40 16.42
CA ASP A 208 4.54 8.41 15.37
C ASP A 208 4.11 7.84 14.01
N TRP A 209 3.94 6.53 13.87
CA TRP A 209 3.57 5.91 12.58
C TRP A 209 2.19 6.32 12.09
N ASN A 210 1.29 6.63 13.03
CA ASN A 210 -0.05 7.14 12.74
C ASN A 210 -0.75 6.28 11.66
N TYR A 211 -1.20 6.87 10.56
CA TYR A 211 -1.92 6.15 9.49
C TYR A 211 -1.08 5.20 8.65
N PHE A 212 0.25 5.15 8.84
CA PHE A 212 1.07 4.16 8.17
C PHE A 212 0.58 2.73 8.44
N PHE A 213 0.03 2.47 9.65
CA PHE A 213 -0.59 1.19 9.97
C PHE A 213 -1.73 0.85 9.02
N LEU A 214 -2.58 1.82 8.67
CA LEU A 214 -3.69 1.61 7.75
C LEU A 214 -3.22 1.34 6.32
N TYR A 215 -2.09 1.88 5.89
CA TYR A 215 -1.56 1.60 4.54
C TYR A 215 -1.27 0.11 4.36
N LEU A 216 -0.55 -0.48 5.31
CA LEU A 216 -0.27 -1.92 5.29
C LEU A 216 -1.51 -2.77 5.57
N GLU A 217 -2.49 -2.22 6.31
CA GLU A 217 -3.80 -2.82 6.37
C GLU A 217 -4.43 -2.88 5.00
N TRP A 218 -4.63 -1.77 4.28
CA TRP A 218 -5.26 -1.74 2.95
C TRP A 218 -4.57 -2.61 1.90
N PHE A 219 -3.26 -2.82 2.01
CA PHE A 219 -2.52 -3.78 1.18
C PHE A 219 -2.76 -5.25 1.54
N GLY A 220 -3.53 -5.57 2.57
CA GLY A 220 -3.82 -6.94 2.99
C GLY A 220 -2.80 -7.55 3.94
N ILE A 221 -1.78 -6.80 4.38
CA ILE A 221 -0.66 -7.37 5.15
C ILE A 221 -1.08 -7.71 6.59
N TRP A 222 -1.82 -6.82 7.24
CA TRP A 222 -2.33 -7.04 8.58
C TRP A 222 -3.71 -6.39 8.75
N ILE A 223 -4.28 -6.53 9.93
CA ILE A 223 -5.47 -5.83 10.39
C ILE A 223 -5.15 -5.17 11.72
N CYS A 224 -5.54 -3.92 11.88
CA CYS A 224 -5.40 -3.18 13.12
C CYS A 224 -6.75 -3.04 13.84
N GLU A 225 -6.71 -3.06 15.18
CA GLU A 225 -7.83 -2.63 16.02
C GLU A 225 -7.48 -1.23 16.56
N ASN A 226 -8.32 -0.22 16.28
CA ASN A 226 -8.07 1.17 16.71
C ASN A 226 -8.39 1.37 18.19
N ASP A 227 -7.52 2.11 18.88
CA ASP A 227 -7.69 2.52 20.27
C ASP A 227 -8.50 3.83 20.33
N GLN A 228 -9.82 3.74 20.11
CA GLN A 228 -10.66 4.93 20.06
C GLN A 228 -10.62 5.71 21.39
N GLU A 229 -10.54 5.02 22.53
CA GLU A 229 -10.44 5.67 23.85
C GLU A 229 -9.20 6.55 23.98
N LYS A 230 -8.03 6.08 23.51
CA LYS A 230 -6.81 6.91 23.49
C LYS A 230 -6.95 8.08 22.53
N VAL A 231 -7.53 7.88 21.34
CA VAL A 231 -7.75 8.96 20.37
C VAL A 231 -8.62 10.07 20.99
N ASP A 232 -9.72 9.69 21.64
CA ASP A 232 -10.64 10.60 22.31
C ASP A 232 -9.97 11.35 23.48
N GLN A 233 -9.13 10.65 24.27
CA GLN A 233 -8.39 11.24 25.39
C GLN A 233 -7.39 12.32 24.95
N TYR A 234 -6.75 12.17 23.79
CA TYR A 234 -5.78 13.14 23.29
C TYR A 234 -6.42 14.29 22.49
N ALA A 235 -7.75 14.28 22.32
CA ALA A 235 -8.51 15.26 21.53
C ALA A 235 -7.91 15.51 20.14
N ASN A 236 -7.32 14.47 19.55
CA ASN A 236 -6.65 14.57 18.25
C ASN A 236 -7.25 13.53 17.30
N GLU A 237 -8.37 13.92 16.69
CA GLU A 237 -9.12 13.11 15.72
C GLU A 237 -8.27 12.73 14.49
N SER A 238 -7.15 13.43 14.25
CA SER A 238 -6.22 13.10 13.18
C SER A 238 -5.13 12.11 13.58
N ARG A 239 -5.29 11.36 14.68
CA ARG A 239 -4.36 10.27 15.04
C ARG A 239 -5.02 8.90 14.96
N PHE A 240 -4.28 7.96 14.39
CA PHE A 240 -4.54 6.53 14.46
C PHE A 240 -3.56 5.87 15.42
N VAL A 241 -4.09 5.14 16.41
CA VAL A 241 -3.29 4.42 17.41
C VAL A 241 -3.81 2.99 17.48
N PRO A 242 -3.06 1.98 16.98
CA PRO A 242 -3.52 0.61 17.07
C PRO A 242 -3.39 0.08 18.51
N THR A 243 -4.45 -0.53 19.04
CA THR A 243 -4.36 -1.36 20.25
C THR A 243 -3.72 -2.71 19.90
N THR A 244 -4.09 -3.29 18.76
CA THR A 244 -3.53 -4.54 18.28
C THR A 244 -3.24 -4.53 16.78
N ILE A 245 -2.27 -5.34 16.37
CA ILE A 245 -1.89 -5.58 14.97
C ILE A 245 -1.89 -7.09 14.75
N THR A 246 -2.68 -7.58 13.81
CA THR A 246 -2.78 -9.01 13.50
C THR A 246 -2.43 -9.27 12.04
N VAL A 247 -1.38 -10.07 11.77
CA VAL A 247 -1.04 -10.47 10.40
C VAL A 247 -2.13 -11.37 9.83
N THR A 248 -2.54 -11.08 8.60
CA THR A 248 -3.49 -11.92 7.86
C THR A 248 -2.82 -13.19 7.34
N SER A 249 -3.61 -14.16 6.87
CA SER A 249 -3.05 -15.35 6.20
C SER A 249 -2.24 -14.97 4.96
N PHE A 250 -2.71 -13.98 4.21
CA PHE A 250 -2.00 -13.42 3.06
C PHE A 250 -0.70 -12.71 3.48
N GLY A 251 -0.76 -11.85 4.49
CA GLY A 251 0.39 -11.15 5.05
C GLY A 251 1.49 -12.08 5.55
N LYS A 252 1.14 -13.23 6.15
CA LYS A 252 2.12 -14.25 6.55
C LYS A 252 2.96 -14.77 5.39
N LYS A 253 2.40 -14.81 4.18
CA LYS A 253 3.10 -15.21 2.95
C LYS A 253 3.90 -14.04 2.35
N MET A 254 3.34 -12.82 2.40
CA MET A 254 3.95 -11.62 1.83
C MET A 254 5.13 -11.07 2.64
N VAL A 255 5.01 -11.04 3.98
CA VAL A 255 5.97 -10.40 4.88
C VAL A 255 7.38 -11.01 4.77
N PRO A 256 7.58 -12.33 4.75
CA PRO A 256 8.91 -12.90 4.55
C PRO A 256 9.58 -12.42 3.25
N ILE A 257 8.83 -12.37 2.15
CA ILE A 257 9.34 -11.88 0.86
C ILE A 257 9.72 -10.39 0.98
N LEU A 258 8.86 -9.57 1.59
CA LEU A 258 9.13 -8.14 1.81
C LEU A 258 10.34 -7.89 2.71
N LEU A 259 10.56 -8.74 3.73
CA LEU A 259 11.69 -8.66 4.64
C LEU A 259 13.01 -9.07 3.98
N ASP A 260 13.02 -10.21 3.30
CA ASP A 260 14.26 -10.90 2.93
C ASP A 260 14.64 -10.67 1.46
N GLU A 261 13.63 -10.51 0.60
CA GLU A 261 13.82 -10.41 -0.86
C GLU A 261 13.57 -9.02 -1.41
N ARG A 262 12.64 -8.30 -0.80
CA ARG A 262 12.28 -6.92 -1.16
C ARG A 262 12.60 -5.93 -0.03
N ASN A 263 13.66 -6.18 0.75
CA ASN A 263 14.00 -5.33 1.88
C ASN A 263 14.13 -3.84 1.50
N LEU A 264 13.63 -2.95 2.37
CA LEU A 264 13.53 -1.52 2.10
C LEU A 264 14.89 -0.85 1.83
N LEU A 265 15.95 -1.27 2.53
CA LEU A 265 17.28 -0.69 2.34
C LEU A 265 17.83 -0.90 0.92
N SER A 266 17.44 -2.01 0.28
CA SER A 266 17.89 -2.33 -1.08
C SER A 266 16.88 -1.88 -2.14
N TRP A 267 15.59 -1.82 -1.80
CA TRP A 267 14.54 -1.61 -2.78
C TRP A 267 13.95 -0.18 -2.77
N ASN A 268 13.84 0.50 -1.63
CA ASN A 268 13.21 1.81 -1.59
C ASN A 268 14.16 2.91 -2.12
N ILE A 269 13.80 3.51 -3.26
CA ILE A 269 14.63 4.51 -3.96
C ILE A 269 14.80 5.79 -3.14
N PRO A 270 13.73 6.41 -2.61
CA PRO A 270 13.86 7.61 -1.78
C PRO A 270 14.82 7.39 -0.61
N LEU A 271 14.68 6.28 0.12
CA LEU A 271 15.57 5.93 1.24
C LEU A 271 17.02 5.79 0.79
N ARG A 272 17.29 5.15 -0.35
CA ARG A 272 18.66 5.02 -0.87
C ARG A 272 19.26 6.36 -1.26
N ARG A 273 18.46 7.27 -1.81
CA ARG A 273 18.87 8.67 -2.09
C ARG A 273 19.20 9.44 -0.83
N GLU A 274 18.41 9.29 0.24
CA GLU A 274 18.69 9.89 1.56
C GLU A 274 20.06 9.44 2.11
N TYR A 275 20.48 8.23 1.78
CA TYR A 275 21.80 7.70 2.14
C TYR A 275 22.94 8.05 1.18
N GLY A 276 22.68 8.89 0.18
CA GLY A 276 23.68 9.45 -0.72
C GLY A 276 23.83 8.72 -2.06
N GLU A 277 22.96 7.76 -2.38
CA GLU A 277 22.99 7.14 -3.71
C GLU A 277 22.25 8.00 -4.73
N ALA A 278 22.96 8.51 -5.74
CA ALA A 278 22.38 9.42 -6.73
C ALA A 278 21.33 8.73 -7.63
N ASN A 279 21.65 7.54 -8.16
CA ASN A 279 20.83 6.81 -9.12
C ASN A 279 20.60 5.36 -8.68
N PRO A 280 19.85 5.13 -7.59
CA PRO A 280 19.64 3.80 -7.06
C PRO A 280 18.85 2.93 -8.04
N ILE A 281 19.32 1.70 -8.21
CA ILE A 281 18.60 0.66 -8.97
C ILE A 281 17.95 -0.28 -7.95
N PRO A 282 16.61 -0.36 -7.84
CA PRO A 282 15.95 -1.20 -6.85
C PRO A 282 16.48 -2.64 -6.83
N GLY A 283 16.74 -3.16 -5.65
CA GLY A 283 17.28 -4.51 -5.45
C GLY A 283 18.77 -4.67 -5.73
N SER A 284 19.42 -3.68 -6.37
CA SER A 284 20.87 -3.69 -6.53
C SER A 284 21.61 -3.51 -5.20
N ARG A 285 22.89 -3.86 -5.19
CA ARG A 285 23.76 -3.54 -4.05
C ARG A 285 23.85 -2.04 -3.86
N PHE A 286 23.91 -1.67 -2.58
CA PHE A 286 24.21 -0.31 -2.17
C PHE A 286 25.60 0.09 -2.67
N SER A 287 25.72 1.25 -3.32
CA SER A 287 27.01 1.73 -3.82
C SER A 287 28.00 1.91 -2.66
N GLU A 288 29.27 1.53 -2.86
CA GLU A 288 30.31 1.72 -1.85
C GLU A 288 30.53 3.21 -1.51
N ASP A 289 30.27 4.09 -2.48
CA ASP A 289 30.41 5.54 -2.37
C ASP A 289 29.31 6.19 -1.52
N ALA A 290 28.24 5.46 -1.18
CA ALA A 290 27.16 5.97 -0.36
C ALA A 290 27.58 5.98 1.12
N GLY A 291 28.11 7.14 1.54
CA GLY A 291 28.89 7.32 2.77
C GLY A 291 28.11 7.24 4.09
N ASN A 292 26.77 7.31 4.06
CA ASN A 292 25.99 7.55 5.28
C ASN A 292 25.37 6.30 5.91
N LEU A 293 25.56 5.10 5.34
CA LEU A 293 24.93 3.88 5.88
C LEU A 293 25.71 3.34 7.11
N PRO A 294 25.06 3.13 8.27
CA PRO A 294 25.70 2.54 9.43
C PRO A 294 26.29 1.15 9.13
N LYS A 295 27.49 0.84 9.64
CA LYS A 295 28.22 -0.42 9.37
C LYS A 295 27.37 -1.70 9.58
N LYS A 296 26.53 -1.73 10.63
CA LYS A 296 25.64 -2.87 10.93
C LYS A 296 24.59 -3.12 9.83
N ARG A 297 24.22 -2.09 9.08
CA ARG A 297 23.20 -2.15 8.01
C ARG A 297 23.81 -2.47 6.65
N LYS A 298 25.07 -2.08 6.40
CA LYS A 298 25.82 -2.54 5.22
C LYS A 298 25.83 -4.08 5.13
N ALA A 299 26.02 -4.75 6.27
CA ALA A 299 25.96 -6.21 6.37
C ALA A 299 24.60 -6.81 5.98
N GLN A 300 23.49 -6.11 6.22
CA GLN A 300 22.13 -6.56 5.85
C GLN A 300 21.81 -6.30 4.37
N ALA A 301 22.46 -5.33 3.73
CA ALA A 301 22.26 -4.99 2.32
C ALA A 301 23.07 -5.88 1.35
N HIS A 302 23.96 -6.75 1.84
CA HIS A 302 24.79 -7.61 1.00
C HIS A 302 24.04 -8.87 0.54
N ARG A 303 23.30 -8.77 -0.56
CA ARG A 303 23.01 -9.95 -1.42
C ARG A 303 24.20 -10.24 -2.33
N LYS A 304 24.48 -11.53 -2.59
CA LYS A 304 25.38 -11.98 -3.67
C LYS A 304 24.90 -11.37 -5.00
N ASP A 305 25.83 -11.07 -5.90
CA ASP A 305 25.66 -10.33 -7.17
C ASP A 305 24.46 -10.86 -7.96
N SER A 306 23.27 -10.33 -7.66
CA SER A 306 22.02 -10.75 -8.27
C SER A 306 21.72 -9.74 -9.36
N VAL A 307 21.45 -10.28 -10.55
CA VAL A 307 20.93 -9.50 -11.67
C VAL A 307 19.66 -8.80 -11.17
N PRO A 308 19.45 -7.50 -11.50
CA PRO A 308 18.22 -6.81 -11.15
C PRO A 308 17.02 -7.62 -11.62
N GLU A 309 16.23 -8.10 -10.66
CA GLU A 309 14.99 -8.82 -10.92
C GLU A 309 13.79 -7.89 -10.79
N PRO A 310 12.69 -8.09 -11.53
CA PRO A 310 11.45 -7.38 -11.30
C PRO A 310 10.92 -7.58 -9.86
N PHE A 311 10.27 -6.55 -9.31
CA PHE A 311 9.72 -6.61 -7.95
C PHE A 311 8.76 -7.78 -7.75
N TYR A 312 7.83 -7.98 -8.69
CA TYR A 312 6.81 -9.02 -8.60
C TYR A 312 7.37 -10.45 -8.61
N GLN A 313 8.59 -10.65 -9.10
CA GLN A 313 9.13 -11.99 -9.36
C GLN A 313 9.22 -12.85 -8.09
N ALA A 314 9.60 -12.27 -6.95
CA ALA A 314 9.66 -13.01 -5.69
C ALA A 314 8.27 -13.43 -5.16
N PHE A 315 7.20 -12.79 -5.65
CA PHE A 315 5.82 -13.13 -5.29
C PHE A 315 5.18 -14.13 -6.24
N ALA A 316 5.80 -14.44 -7.38
CA ALA A 316 5.28 -15.38 -8.36
C ALA A 316 4.86 -16.75 -7.77
N PRO A 317 5.59 -17.33 -6.78
CA PRO A 317 5.17 -18.58 -6.15
C PRO A 317 3.86 -18.50 -5.34
N LEU A 318 3.39 -17.30 -5.01
CA LEU A 318 2.15 -17.10 -4.23
C LEU A 318 0.89 -17.07 -5.09
N PHE A 319 1.03 -16.96 -6.41
CA PHE A 319 -0.08 -16.78 -7.34
C PHE A 319 -0.04 -17.86 -8.44
N TYR A 320 -1.18 -18.15 -9.04
CA TYR A 320 -1.19 -19.01 -10.22
C TYR A 320 -0.46 -18.30 -11.37
N LYS A 321 0.30 -19.06 -12.15
CA LYS A 321 1.08 -18.53 -13.28
C LYS A 321 0.23 -17.72 -14.29
N ARG A 322 -1.06 -18.03 -14.40
CA ARG A 322 -1.99 -17.31 -15.28
C ARG A 322 -2.43 -15.95 -14.73
N ASP A 323 -2.34 -15.75 -13.41
CA ASP A 323 -2.83 -14.54 -12.72
C ASP A 323 -1.70 -13.50 -12.55
N LEU A 324 -0.44 -13.91 -12.71
CA LEU A 324 0.72 -13.03 -12.62
C LEU A 324 1.75 -13.39 -13.70
N ALA A 325 1.66 -12.70 -14.83
CA ALA A 325 2.64 -12.82 -15.92
C ALA A 325 3.68 -11.69 -15.86
N GLY A 326 3.30 -10.52 -15.37
CA GLY A 326 4.21 -9.39 -15.15
C GLY A 326 3.60 -8.25 -14.35
N THR A 327 4.36 -7.16 -14.23
CA THR A 327 3.85 -5.84 -13.81
C THR A 327 4.21 -4.80 -14.84
N LEU A 328 3.65 -3.60 -14.69
CA LEU A 328 3.97 -2.49 -15.57
C LEU A 328 5.48 -2.17 -15.52
N PRO A 329 6.21 -2.20 -16.65
CA PRO A 329 7.65 -1.98 -16.64
C PRO A 329 8.01 -0.62 -16.06
N ARG A 330 8.97 -0.57 -15.13
CA ARG A 330 9.44 0.68 -14.50
C ARG A 330 10.01 1.63 -15.58
N VAL A 331 9.76 2.93 -15.44
CA VAL A 331 10.38 3.92 -16.32
C VAL A 331 11.84 4.07 -15.92
N THR A 332 12.76 3.63 -16.78
CA THR A 332 14.18 3.88 -16.59
C THR A 332 14.48 5.31 -17.03
N THR A 333 14.96 6.14 -16.10
CA THR A 333 15.33 7.55 -16.29
C THR A 333 16.41 7.78 -17.34
N ALA A 334 17.01 6.71 -17.90
CA ALA A 334 17.99 6.79 -18.98
C ALA A 334 17.44 7.37 -20.30
N SER A 335 16.12 7.50 -20.45
CA SER A 335 15.49 7.98 -21.69
C SER A 335 15.19 9.49 -21.74
N ASN A 336 15.29 10.22 -20.62
CA ASN A 336 14.96 11.66 -20.57
C ASN A 336 16.18 12.61 -20.62
N GLN A 337 17.37 12.12 -21.00
CA GLN A 337 18.54 12.99 -21.24
C GLN A 337 18.68 13.47 -22.70
N TYR A 338 17.70 13.16 -23.57
CA TYR A 338 17.71 13.57 -24.98
C TYR A 338 16.32 14.01 -25.47
N SER A 339 15.66 14.92 -24.76
CA SER A 339 14.46 15.60 -25.26
C SER A 339 14.49 17.07 -24.90
#